data_AF-A0A7S3BCN1-F1
#
_entry.id   AF-A0A7S3BCN1-F1
#
_cell.length_a   1.000
_cell.length_b   1.000
_cell.length_c   1.000
_cell.angle_alpha   90.00
_cell.angle_beta   90.00
_cell.angle_gamma   90.00
#
_symmetry.space_group_name_H-M   'P 1'
#
loop_
_entity.id
_entity.type
_entity.pdbx_description
1 polymer ?
#
loop_
_entity_poly.entity_id
_entity_poly.type
_entity_poly.pdbx_seq_one_letter_code
_entity_poly.pdbx_strand_id
1 'polypeptide(L)'
;AIVLDPSSPPSPPTPPPPPSEPPSPPAPPPNLPPPQLPPASVEVDGPCTFRDGCAYSPNYPLDYPHRSVCVFTNMPAAPLIVEEFEVESCGGCGCDYLLVNEGRYCGERGPVGLVPTSGTMTWRTDGSVSAKGFRVCVRPPSSPPPS
;
A
#
# COMPACT_ATOMS: atom_id res chain seq x y z
N ALA A 1 24.00 -54.64 -88.62
CA ALA A 1 24.93 -54.08 -87.62
C ALA A 1 24.17 -53.07 -86.77
N ILE A 2 24.42 -53.07 -85.47
CA ILE A 2 23.59 -52.50 -84.39
C ILE A 2 23.70 -50.97 -84.36
N VAL A 3 22.56 -50.28 -84.18
CA VAL A 3 22.44 -48.84 -83.92
C VAL A 3 22.89 -48.51 -82.50
N LEU A 4 23.81 -47.55 -82.35
CA LEU A 4 24.14 -46.90 -81.08
C LEU A 4 24.22 -45.39 -81.32
N ASP A 5 23.22 -44.68 -80.83
CA ASP A 5 23.30 -43.24 -80.52
C ASP A 5 24.04 -43.10 -79.19
N PRO A 6 25.01 -42.19 -79.07
CA PRO A 6 25.17 -41.58 -77.76
C PRO A 6 25.61 -40.11 -77.81
N SER A 7 24.83 -39.29 -77.11
CA SER A 7 25.27 -38.48 -75.96
C SER A 7 25.03 -36.99 -76.11
N SER A 8 23.97 -36.54 -75.45
CA SER A 8 23.75 -35.16 -75.04
C SER A 8 24.98 -34.57 -74.33
N PRO A 9 25.29 -33.27 -74.55
CA PRO A 9 26.37 -32.61 -73.84
C PRO A 9 26.08 -32.48 -72.33
N PRO A 10 27.12 -32.47 -71.49
CA PRO A 10 26.97 -32.31 -70.04
C PRO A 10 26.45 -30.91 -69.68
N SER A 11 25.54 -30.85 -68.71
CA SER A 11 25.02 -29.59 -68.16
C SER A 11 26.11 -28.76 -67.47
N PRO A 12 26.02 -27.41 -67.49
CA PRO A 12 26.97 -26.55 -66.81
C PRO A 12 26.89 -26.72 -65.28
N PRO A 13 27.99 -26.47 -64.55
CA PRO A 13 28.01 -26.54 -63.10
C PRO A 13 27.16 -25.43 -62.47
N THR A 14 26.42 -25.77 -61.42
CA THR A 14 25.59 -24.85 -60.63
C THR A 14 26.48 -23.86 -59.86
N PRO A 15 26.11 -22.56 -59.77
CA PRO A 15 26.85 -21.61 -58.95
C PRO A 15 26.79 -21.97 -57.45
N PRO A 16 27.82 -21.59 -56.67
CA PRO A 16 27.83 -21.81 -55.23
C PRO A 16 26.71 -21.01 -54.54
N PRO A 17 26.20 -21.49 -53.40
CA PRO A 17 25.21 -20.76 -52.62
C PRO A 17 25.80 -19.44 -52.08
N PRO A 18 24.96 -18.41 -51.87
CA PRO A 18 25.42 -17.18 -51.23
C PRO A 18 25.91 -17.42 -49.80
N PRO A 19 26.82 -16.57 -49.28
CA PRO A 19 27.26 -16.66 -47.89
C PRO A 19 26.08 -16.47 -46.93
N SER A 20 26.04 -17.25 -45.85
CA SER A 20 25.07 -17.08 -44.78
C SER A 20 25.32 -15.75 -44.05
N GLU A 21 24.27 -14.94 -43.87
CA GLU A 21 24.35 -13.71 -43.08
C GLU A 21 24.73 -14.01 -41.62
N PRO A 22 25.49 -13.12 -40.96
CA PRO A 22 25.79 -13.24 -39.55
C PRO A 22 24.52 -13.07 -38.69
N PRO A 23 24.45 -13.70 -37.51
CA PRO A 23 23.32 -13.54 -36.60
C PRO A 23 23.19 -12.10 -36.11
N SER A 24 21.95 -11.60 -36.06
CA SER A 24 21.63 -10.28 -35.50
C SER A 24 22.09 -10.15 -34.03
N PRO A 25 22.47 -8.96 -33.57
CA PRO A 25 22.82 -8.72 -32.17
C PRO A 25 21.66 -9.06 -31.21
N PRO A 26 21.95 -9.42 -29.95
CA PRO A 26 20.93 -9.54 -28.91
C PRO A 26 20.18 -8.22 -28.72
N ALA A 27 18.87 -8.31 -28.51
CA ALA A 27 18.06 -7.14 -28.17
C ALA A 27 18.57 -6.47 -26.87
N PRO A 28 18.46 -5.14 -26.74
CA PRO A 28 18.76 -4.45 -25.49
C PRO A 28 17.85 -4.96 -24.37
N PRO A 29 18.30 -4.94 -23.10
CA PRO A 29 17.47 -5.33 -21.98
C PRO A 29 16.22 -4.45 -21.90
N PRO A 30 15.06 -5.00 -21.50
CA PRO A 30 13.88 -4.20 -21.27
C PRO A 30 14.15 -3.15 -20.18
N ASN A 31 13.75 -1.91 -20.45
CA ASN A 31 13.86 -0.81 -19.50
C ASN A 31 12.92 -1.13 -18.31
N LEU A 32 13.48 -1.56 -17.18
CA LEU A 32 12.69 -1.87 -15.99
C LEU A 32 12.05 -0.57 -15.48
N PRO A 33 10.75 -0.58 -15.09
CA PRO A 33 10.15 0.56 -14.43
C PRO A 33 10.92 0.88 -13.13
N PRO A 34 11.00 2.16 -12.72
CA PRO A 34 11.60 2.52 -11.44
C PRO A 34 10.93 1.72 -10.31
N PRO A 35 11.68 1.34 -9.26
CA PRO A 35 11.10 0.70 -8.09
C PRO A 35 9.92 1.55 -7.61
N GLN A 36 8.71 0.99 -7.66
CA GLN A 36 7.56 1.63 -7.03
C GLN A 36 7.91 1.74 -5.55
N LEU A 37 8.00 2.97 -5.02
CA LEU A 37 8.11 3.15 -3.57
C LEU A 37 7.01 2.31 -2.93
N PRO A 38 7.31 1.56 -1.85
CA PRO A 38 6.25 0.87 -1.12
C PRO A 38 5.15 1.91 -0.80
N PRO A 39 3.87 1.50 -0.74
CA PRO A 39 2.85 2.40 -0.22
C PRO A 39 3.39 2.97 1.08
N ALA A 40 3.47 4.30 1.16
CA ALA A 40 4.10 4.95 2.29
C ALA A 40 3.45 4.37 3.56
N SER A 41 4.28 3.87 4.46
CA SER A 41 3.81 3.28 5.71
C SER A 41 3.18 4.36 6.56
N VAL A 42 2.18 4.02 7.38
CA VAL A 42 1.69 4.95 8.40
C VAL A 42 2.84 5.25 9.35
N GLU A 43 3.08 6.54 9.58
CA GLU A 43 4.06 7.03 10.54
C GLU A 43 3.33 7.45 11.82
N VAL A 44 3.98 7.26 12.97
CA VAL A 44 3.40 7.58 14.28
C VAL A 44 4.39 8.40 15.07
N ASP A 45 3.98 9.60 15.48
CA ASP A 45 4.69 10.44 16.43
C ASP A 45 4.00 10.37 17.80
N GLY A 46 4.78 10.21 18.87
CA GLY A 46 4.28 10.03 20.23
C GLY A 46 4.02 8.56 20.64
N PRO A 47 3.29 8.33 21.75
CA PRO A 47 3.21 7.03 22.42
C PRO A 47 2.15 6.07 21.86
N CYS A 48 1.45 6.44 20.79
CA CYS A 48 0.51 5.54 20.14
C CYS A 48 1.21 4.48 19.31
N THR A 49 0.46 3.49 18.83
CA THR A 49 1.01 2.47 17.94
C THR A 49 0.12 2.25 16.73
N PHE A 50 0.74 1.97 15.58
CA PHE A 50 0.05 1.50 14.39
C PHE A 50 0.64 0.14 13.98
N ARG A 51 -0.19 -0.90 14.00
CA ARG A 51 0.22 -2.26 13.62
C ARG A 51 -0.97 -3.02 13.05
N ASP A 52 -0.71 -3.95 12.15
CA ASP A 52 -1.72 -4.82 11.53
C ASP A 52 -2.91 -4.04 10.92
N GLY A 53 -2.64 -2.84 10.39
CA GLY A 53 -3.66 -1.95 9.82
C GLY A 53 -4.51 -1.21 10.84
N CYS A 54 -4.14 -1.24 12.12
CA CYS A 54 -4.90 -0.63 13.20
C CYS A 54 -4.08 0.40 13.99
N ALA A 55 -4.69 1.54 14.27
CA ALA A 55 -4.26 2.55 15.20
C ALA A 55 -4.76 2.21 16.61
N TYR A 56 -3.88 2.36 17.60
CA TYR A 56 -4.16 2.09 19.01
C TYR A 56 -3.80 3.31 19.85
N SER A 57 -4.65 3.65 20.82
CA SER A 57 -4.27 4.55 21.90
C SER A 57 -3.11 3.96 22.71
N PRO A 58 -2.34 4.80 23.43
CA PRO A 58 -1.27 4.28 24.28
C PRO A 58 -1.85 3.33 25.33
N ASN A 59 -1.09 2.28 25.66
CA ASN A 59 -1.44 1.23 26.63
C ASN A 59 -2.64 0.33 26.29
N TYR A 60 -3.37 0.56 25.18
CA TYR A 60 -4.54 -0.25 24.82
C TYR A 60 -4.23 -1.76 24.90
N PRO A 61 -5.07 -2.58 25.58
CA PRO A 61 -6.42 -2.26 26.07
C PRO A 61 -6.50 -1.74 27.51
N LEU A 62 -5.37 -1.38 28.13
CA LEU A 62 -5.36 -0.72 29.44
C LEU A 62 -5.64 0.78 29.30
N ASP A 63 -5.88 1.42 30.44
CA ASP A 63 -6.16 2.84 30.48
C ASP A 63 -5.04 3.68 29.86
N TYR A 64 -5.43 4.62 29.00
CA TYR A 64 -4.50 5.54 28.38
C TYR A 64 -3.97 6.58 29.40
N PRO A 65 -2.75 7.11 29.21
CA PRO A 65 -2.18 8.12 30.09
C PRO A 65 -2.81 9.50 29.89
N HIS A 66 -2.84 10.29 30.95
CA HIS A 66 -3.21 11.71 30.92
C HIS A 66 -2.15 12.54 30.19
N ARG A 67 -2.55 13.69 29.64
CA ARG A 67 -1.72 14.69 28.95
C ARG A 67 -0.90 14.11 27.80
N SER A 68 -1.43 13.06 27.18
CA SER A 68 -0.81 12.34 26.08
C SER A 68 -1.22 12.96 24.75
N VAL A 69 -0.27 13.04 23.83
CA VAL A 69 -0.51 13.46 22.45
C VAL A 69 0.21 12.49 21.52
N CYS A 70 -0.47 12.05 20.47
CA CYS A 70 0.18 11.33 19.37
C CYS A 70 -0.45 11.72 18.03
N VAL A 71 0.30 11.55 16.95
CA VAL A 71 -0.12 11.88 15.59
C VAL A 71 0.17 10.69 14.69
N PHE A 72 -0.85 10.24 13.95
CA PHE A 72 -0.69 9.30 12.85
C PHE A 72 -0.64 10.09 11.55
N THR A 73 0.44 9.97 10.79
CA THR A 73 0.60 10.59 9.48
C THR A 73 0.59 9.54 8.39
N ASN A 74 0.24 9.98 7.18
CA ASN A 74 0.16 9.12 6.00
C ASN A 74 -0.84 7.95 6.19
N MET A 75 -1.95 8.24 6.89
CA MET A 75 -3.08 7.32 7.03
C MET A 75 -3.74 7.03 5.67
N PRO A 76 -4.10 5.77 5.37
CA PRO A 76 -4.81 5.43 4.15
C PRO A 76 -6.13 6.19 4.02
N ALA A 77 -6.42 6.70 2.83
CA ALA A 77 -7.71 7.27 2.48
C ALA A 77 -8.78 6.17 2.31
N ALA A 78 -9.03 5.40 3.37
CA ALA A 78 -10.00 4.32 3.45
C ALA A 78 -10.95 4.55 4.64
N PRO A 79 -12.19 4.03 4.59
CA PRO A 79 -13.12 4.12 5.71
C PRO A 79 -12.56 3.47 6.98
N LEU A 80 -12.62 4.20 8.09
CA LEU A 80 -12.21 3.72 9.41
C LEU A 80 -13.20 2.68 9.93
N ILE A 81 -12.65 1.60 10.47
CA ILE A 81 -13.37 0.55 11.20
C ILE A 81 -13.05 0.74 12.66
N VAL A 82 -14.04 1.15 13.45
CA VAL A 82 -13.88 1.28 14.90
C VAL A 82 -14.22 -0.07 15.51
N GLU A 83 -13.22 -0.74 16.09
CA GLU A 83 -13.43 -2.01 16.78
C GLU A 83 -13.71 -1.80 18.26
N GLU A 84 -13.01 -0.85 18.88
CA GLU A 84 -13.21 -0.46 20.27
C GLU A 84 -12.98 1.04 20.42
N PHE A 85 -13.79 1.69 21.24
CA PHE A 85 -13.68 3.12 21.49
C PHE A 85 -14.31 3.45 22.83
N GLU A 86 -13.48 3.61 23.86
CA GLU A 86 -13.86 4.03 25.21
C GLU A 86 -12.95 5.21 25.59
N VAL A 87 -13.45 6.42 25.35
CA VAL A 87 -12.72 7.68 25.57
C VAL A 87 -13.54 8.55 26.51
N GLU A 88 -12.90 9.28 27.43
CA GLU A 88 -13.60 10.22 28.30
C GLU A 88 -14.47 11.18 27.47
N SER A 89 -15.75 11.26 27.82
CA SER A 89 -16.69 12.17 27.19
C SER A 89 -16.94 13.37 28.07
N CYS A 90 -16.67 14.55 27.53
CA CYS A 90 -17.07 15.82 28.12
C CYS A 90 -17.58 16.77 27.03
N GLY A 91 -18.11 17.93 27.40
CA GLY A 91 -18.81 18.85 26.50
C GLY A 91 -18.08 19.09 25.16
N GLY A 92 -18.68 18.60 24.07
CA GLY A 92 -18.12 18.74 22.72
C GLY A 92 -16.80 17.99 22.45
N CYS A 93 -16.51 16.92 23.22
CA CYS A 93 -15.23 16.21 23.17
C CYS A 93 -14.02 17.15 23.41
N GLY A 94 -14.14 17.99 24.45
CA GLY A 94 -13.13 18.97 24.82
C GLY A 94 -11.98 18.45 25.69
N CYS A 95 -12.15 17.28 26.31
CA CYS A 95 -11.21 16.70 27.28
C CYS A 95 -10.30 15.72 26.52
N ASP A 96 -10.72 14.46 26.40
CA ASP A 96 -10.05 13.46 25.58
C ASP A 96 -10.73 13.30 24.21
N TYR A 97 -9.95 13.19 23.14
CA TYR A 97 -10.50 12.97 21.82
C TYR A 97 -9.51 12.39 20.81
N LEU A 98 -10.06 11.62 19.87
CA LEU A 98 -9.43 11.35 18.59
C LEU A 98 -9.94 12.38 17.58
N LEU A 99 -9.04 13.14 16.98
CA LEU A 99 -9.32 14.09 15.90
C LEU A 99 -9.09 13.40 14.56
N VAL A 100 -10.13 13.38 13.73
CA VAL A 100 -10.08 12.90 12.36
C VAL A 100 -10.69 13.97 11.47
N ASN A 101 -9.94 14.41 10.45
CA ASN A 101 -10.28 15.59 9.66
C ASN A 101 -10.45 16.82 10.59
N GLU A 102 -11.67 17.36 10.69
CA GLU A 102 -12.02 18.51 11.56
C GLU A 102 -12.89 18.10 12.77
N GLY A 103 -13.23 16.81 12.89
CA GLY A 103 -14.13 16.29 13.92
C GLY A 103 -13.41 15.67 15.11
N ARG A 104 -13.90 15.96 16.32
CA ARG A 104 -13.43 15.33 17.58
C ARG A 104 -14.38 14.22 18.00
N TYR A 105 -13.83 13.07 18.35
CA TYR A 105 -14.56 11.87 18.73
C TYR A 105 -14.15 11.42 20.12
N CYS A 106 -15.14 11.16 20.99
CA CYS A 106 -14.99 10.77 22.38
C CYS A 106 -16.20 9.91 22.82
N GLY A 107 -16.20 9.42 24.07
CA GLY A 107 -17.23 8.50 24.56
C GLY A 107 -17.09 7.11 23.94
N GLU A 108 -18.23 6.51 23.61
CA GLU A 108 -18.31 5.16 23.01
C GLU A 108 -18.51 5.19 21.47
N ARG A 109 -18.59 6.39 20.90
CA ARG A 109 -18.86 6.61 19.46
C ARG A 109 -17.65 7.21 18.77
N GLY A 110 -16.79 6.33 18.26
CA GLY A 110 -15.64 6.70 17.45
C GLY A 110 -16.00 7.17 16.03
N PRO A 111 -14.98 7.49 15.19
CA PRO A 111 -15.13 7.98 13.82
C PRO A 111 -15.49 6.88 12.80
N VAL A 112 -16.59 6.15 13.03
CA VAL A 112 -17.00 5.01 12.21
C VAL A 112 -17.22 5.41 10.75
N GLY A 113 -16.57 4.71 9.82
CA GLY A 113 -16.77 4.87 8.38
C GLY A 113 -16.19 6.16 7.79
N LEU A 114 -15.61 7.04 8.61
CA LEU A 114 -14.97 8.26 8.12
C LEU A 114 -13.69 7.93 7.38
N VAL A 115 -13.39 8.73 6.38
CA VAL A 115 -12.13 8.63 5.63
C VAL A 115 -11.21 9.75 6.12
N PRO A 116 -9.99 9.45 6.59
CA PRO A 116 -9.03 10.48 7.00
C PRO A 116 -8.42 11.14 5.76
N THR A 117 -9.12 12.10 5.17
CA THR A 117 -8.76 12.71 3.86
C THR A 117 -7.50 13.55 3.93
N SER A 118 -7.15 14.08 5.09
CA SER A 118 -5.88 14.77 5.33
C SER A 118 -4.69 13.81 5.47
N GLY A 119 -4.93 12.50 5.51
CA GLY A 119 -3.93 11.49 5.85
C GLY A 119 -3.43 11.60 7.28
N THR A 120 -4.09 12.40 8.14
CA THR A 120 -3.64 12.66 9.52
C THR A 120 -4.76 12.36 10.51
N MET A 121 -4.41 11.68 11.60
CA MET A 121 -5.26 11.57 12.79
C MET A 121 -4.46 11.99 14.02
N THR A 122 -5.11 12.62 14.99
CA THR A 122 -4.44 13.10 16.21
C THR A 122 -5.19 12.65 17.45
N TRP A 123 -4.49 12.01 18.37
CA TRP A 123 -5.01 11.68 19.70
C TRP A 123 -4.52 12.72 20.71
N ARG A 124 -5.42 13.14 21.60
CA ARG A 124 -5.08 14.05 22.69
C ARG A 124 -5.89 13.73 23.94
N THR A 125 -5.23 13.75 25.09
CA THR A 125 -5.87 13.61 26.41
C THR A 125 -5.61 14.81 27.32
N ASP A 126 -6.50 15.01 28.28
CA ASP A 126 -6.43 16.06 29.28
C ASP A 126 -5.73 15.58 30.57
N GLY A 127 -5.90 16.29 31.69
CA GLY A 127 -5.23 15.97 32.95
C GLY A 127 -5.88 14.89 33.84
N SER A 128 -7.05 14.35 33.50
CA SER A 128 -7.84 13.50 34.39
C SER A 128 -8.80 12.58 33.65
N VAL A 129 -9.27 11.53 34.34
CA VAL A 129 -10.15 10.49 33.78
C VAL A 129 -9.49 9.75 32.62
N SER A 130 -9.70 8.45 32.59
CA SER A 130 -9.15 7.60 31.54
C SER A 130 -10.03 6.38 31.39
N ALA A 131 -9.92 5.75 30.23
CA ALA A 131 -10.55 4.49 29.93
C ALA A 131 -9.63 3.73 28.96
N LYS A 132 -10.10 2.61 28.39
CA LYS A 132 -9.28 1.74 27.53
C LYS A 132 -8.74 2.44 26.28
N GLY A 133 -9.39 3.51 25.83
CA GLY A 133 -9.03 4.26 24.63
C GLY A 133 -9.59 3.62 23.38
N PHE A 134 -8.79 3.45 22.33
CA PHE A 134 -9.33 3.03 21.03
C PHE A 134 -8.49 1.98 20.33
N ARG A 135 -9.19 1.18 19.51
CA ARG A 135 -8.63 0.41 18.40
C ARG A 135 -9.43 0.73 17.14
N VAL A 136 -8.78 1.42 16.21
CA VAL A 136 -9.40 1.85 14.94
C VAL A 136 -8.56 1.34 13.78
N CYS A 137 -9.17 0.56 12.90
CA CYS A 137 -8.51 -0.10 11.79
C CYS A 137 -8.86 0.54 10.45
N VAL A 138 -7.95 0.39 9.49
CA VAL A 138 -8.16 0.65 8.07
C VAL A 138 -7.94 -0.66 7.34
N ARG A 139 -8.86 -1.02 6.44
CA ARG A 139 -8.54 -2.08 5.48
C ARG A 139 -7.66 -1.45 4.41
N PRO A 140 -6.47 -2.01 4.11
CA PRO A 140 -5.79 -1.65 2.88
C PRO A 140 -6.75 -1.94 1.71
N PRO A 141 -6.74 -1.14 0.64
CA PRO A 141 -7.50 -1.47 -0.56
C PRO A 141 -7.05 -2.89 -0.97
N SER A 142 -7.99 -3.82 -1.09
CA SER A 142 -7.69 -5.15 -1.61
C SER A 142 -6.99 -4.94 -2.95
N SER A 143 -5.72 -5.31 -3.06
CA SER A 143 -5.00 -5.33 -4.32
C SER A 143 -5.89 -5.99 -5.38
N PRO A 144 -6.10 -5.40 -6.56
CA PRO A 144 -6.93 -6.02 -7.58
C PRO A 144 -6.41 -7.44 -7.86
N PRO A 145 -7.30 -8.44 -8.06
CA PRO A 145 -6.86 -9.79 -8.37
C PRO A 145 -5.94 -9.76 -9.60
N PRO A 146 -4.84 -10.54 -9.64
CA PRO A 146 -4.06 -10.69 -10.85
C PRO A 146 -4.97 -11.22 -11.97
N SER A 147 -4.92 -10.57 -13.13
CA SER A 147 -5.67 -10.96 -14.34
C SER A 147 -5.13 -12.23 -14.98
#